data_AF-A0A3C7VWM4-F1
#
_entry.id   AF-A0A3C7VWM4-F1
#
_cell.length_a   1.000
_cell.length_b   1.000
_cell.length_c   1.000
_cell.angle_alpha   90.00
_cell.angle_beta   90.00
_cell.angle_gamma   90.00
#
_symmetry.space_group_name_H-M   'P 1'
#
loop_
_entity.id
_entity.type
_entity.pdbx_description
1 polymer ?
#
loop_
_entity_poly.entity_id
_entity_poly.type
_entity_poly.pdbx_seq_one_letter_code
_entity_poly.pdbx_strand_id
1 'polypeptide(L)'
;IHCVTAGSRMTYQQPLNNIVRGTVMALAGVLGGVQSLGVSGYDEALSIPSEHAHQMSVRIQQILQEETNVTAVTDPLGGSWYVEALTAELVEKAWGFFEEIQAQGGFLASLDSGWLHEKAAENQHREFMAQETGEQVIVGVTAHTDDASPYEVDGFMGVDDAFDVALERLEEGRRTRHEAGAADALRQLERVCRSSDNIMPAMMDALEAEVTLGEIGDVWRDVFGDWATPIQT
;
A
#
# COMPACT_ATOMS: atom_id res chain seq x y z
N ILE A 1 -12.87 6.51 0.55
CA ILE A 1 -11.92 5.52 0.00
C ILE A 1 -10.72 6.28 -0.55
N HIS A 2 -9.52 5.88 -0.15
CA HIS A 2 -8.28 6.28 -0.82
C HIS A 2 -7.91 5.18 -1.80
N CYS A 3 -7.52 5.54 -3.02
CA CYS A 3 -7.08 4.62 -4.05
C CYS A 3 -5.64 4.94 -4.43
N VAL A 4 -4.82 3.91 -4.65
CA VAL A 4 -3.48 4.04 -5.23
C VAL A 4 -3.46 3.24 -6.52
N THR A 5 -2.90 3.80 -7.58
CA THR A 5 -2.70 3.06 -8.83
C THR A 5 -1.84 1.82 -8.58
N ALA A 6 -2.09 0.73 -9.32
CA ALA A 6 -1.42 -0.53 -9.05
C ALA A 6 0.07 -0.48 -9.43
N GLY A 7 0.95 -0.37 -8.42
CA GLY A 7 2.40 -0.44 -8.60
C GLY A 7 2.85 -1.76 -9.23
N SER A 8 2.14 -2.86 -8.97
CA SER A 8 2.39 -4.18 -9.58
C SER A 8 2.18 -4.23 -11.10
N ARG A 9 1.55 -3.20 -11.69
CA ARG A 9 1.38 -3.07 -13.14
C ARG A 9 2.43 -2.15 -13.78
N MET A 10 3.30 -1.54 -12.99
CA MET A 10 4.42 -0.74 -13.48
C MET A 10 5.58 -1.65 -13.88
N THR A 11 6.26 -1.31 -14.96
CA THR A 11 7.34 -2.13 -15.53
C THR A 11 8.69 -1.47 -15.33
N TYR A 12 9.71 -2.28 -15.06
CA TYR A 12 11.11 -1.85 -15.08
C TYR A 12 11.49 -1.46 -16.51
N GLN A 13 11.22 -2.33 -17.48
CA GLN A 13 11.46 -2.08 -18.89
C GLN A 13 10.56 -0.94 -19.39
N GLN A 14 11.14 -0.03 -20.18
CA GLN A 14 10.45 1.11 -20.78
C GLN A 14 9.61 1.91 -19.75
N PRO A 15 10.22 2.47 -18.69
CA PRO A 15 9.50 3.01 -17.54
C PRO A 15 8.60 4.20 -17.88
N LEU A 16 8.87 4.93 -18.95
CA LEU A 16 7.98 6.03 -19.41
C LEU A 16 6.59 5.53 -19.82
N ASN A 17 6.43 4.26 -20.21
CA ASN A 17 5.11 3.66 -20.44
C ASN A 17 4.25 3.67 -19.16
N ASN A 18 4.87 3.69 -17.98
CA ASN A 18 4.17 3.75 -16.70
C ASN A 18 3.42 5.07 -16.51
N ILE A 19 3.81 6.18 -17.18
CA ILE A 19 3.05 7.44 -17.17
C ILE A 19 1.65 7.20 -17.76
N VAL A 20 1.58 6.48 -18.88
CA VAL A 20 0.31 6.16 -19.56
C VAL A 20 -0.51 5.19 -18.71
N ARG A 21 0.12 4.13 -18.16
CA ARG A 21 -0.55 3.18 -17.26
C ARG A 21 -1.14 3.88 -16.04
N GLY A 22 -0.34 4.72 -15.39
CA GLY A 22 -0.74 5.54 -14.24
C GLY A 22 -1.90 6.46 -14.58
N THR A 23 -1.86 7.14 -15.72
CA THR A 23 -2.94 8.04 -16.19
C THR A 23 -4.26 7.31 -16.37
N VAL A 24 -4.25 6.14 -17.02
CA VAL A 24 -5.48 5.35 -17.25
C VAL A 24 -6.05 4.82 -15.93
N MET A 25 -5.20 4.30 -15.04
CA MET A 25 -5.62 3.86 -13.71
C MET A 25 -6.18 5.01 -12.86
N ALA A 26 -5.52 6.17 -12.90
CA ALA A 26 -5.95 7.38 -12.21
C ALA A 26 -7.33 7.84 -12.70
N LEU A 27 -7.53 7.88 -14.03
CA LEU A 27 -8.82 8.22 -14.62
C LEU A 27 -9.92 7.25 -14.17
N ALA A 28 -9.64 5.93 -14.14
CA ALA A 28 -10.60 4.95 -13.62
C ALA A 28 -10.96 5.22 -12.16
N GLY A 29 -9.98 5.56 -11.31
CA GLY A 29 -10.23 5.95 -9.92
C GLY A 29 -11.10 7.20 -9.81
N VAL A 30 -10.83 8.24 -10.61
CA VAL A 30 -11.64 9.47 -10.63
C VAL A 30 -13.08 9.19 -11.07
N LEU A 31 -13.26 8.42 -12.15
CA LEU A 31 -14.59 8.02 -12.64
C LEU A 31 -15.33 7.14 -11.63
N GLY A 32 -14.62 6.33 -10.84
CA GLY A 32 -15.15 5.56 -9.73
C GLY A 32 -15.50 6.37 -8.47
N GLY A 33 -15.24 7.68 -8.47
CA GLY A 33 -15.65 8.58 -7.38
C GLY A 33 -14.80 8.46 -6.11
N VAL A 34 -13.49 8.22 -6.22
CA VAL A 34 -12.58 8.19 -5.07
C VAL A 34 -12.48 9.56 -4.38
N GLN A 35 -12.27 9.58 -3.06
CA GLN A 35 -12.11 10.82 -2.29
C GLN A 35 -10.64 11.27 -2.21
N SER A 36 -9.71 10.34 -2.44
CA SER A 36 -8.28 10.61 -2.44
C SER A 36 -7.60 9.61 -3.38
N LEU A 37 -6.60 10.07 -4.11
CA LEU A 37 -5.91 9.30 -5.14
C LEU A 37 -4.38 9.46 -4.98
N GLY A 38 -3.68 8.34 -5.02
CA GLY A 38 -2.23 8.28 -5.21
C GLY A 38 -1.91 7.71 -6.59
N VAL A 39 -1.06 8.39 -7.34
CA VAL A 39 -0.51 7.88 -8.61
C VAL A 39 0.94 7.48 -8.35
N SER A 40 1.28 6.24 -8.69
CA SER A 40 2.64 5.71 -8.60
C SER A 40 3.57 6.41 -9.59
N GLY A 41 4.83 6.59 -9.19
CA GLY A 41 5.86 7.14 -10.05
C GLY A 41 6.07 6.29 -11.30
N TYR A 42 6.55 6.89 -12.39
CA TYR A 42 6.93 6.09 -13.55
C TYR A 42 8.14 5.19 -13.28
N ASP A 43 8.88 5.48 -12.20
CA ASP A 43 10.03 4.76 -11.67
C ASP A 43 9.68 3.77 -10.55
N GLU A 44 8.40 3.46 -10.33
CA GLU A 44 7.90 2.56 -9.27
C GLU A 44 8.61 1.19 -9.24
N ALA A 45 8.94 0.65 -10.42
CA ALA A 45 9.63 -0.63 -10.55
C ALA A 45 11.16 -0.54 -10.35
N LEU A 46 11.70 0.66 -10.07
CA LEU A 46 13.14 0.94 -9.94
C LEU A 46 13.56 1.24 -8.51
N SER A 47 12.93 2.25 -7.91
CA SER A 47 13.26 2.75 -6.58
C SER A 47 12.04 3.38 -5.96
N ILE A 48 12.17 3.87 -4.72
CA ILE A 48 11.24 4.88 -4.24
C ILE A 48 11.27 6.10 -5.19
N PRO A 49 10.18 6.88 -5.29
CA PRO A 49 10.05 7.88 -6.34
C PRO A 49 11.12 8.97 -6.26
N SER A 50 11.75 9.26 -7.40
CA SER A 50 12.53 10.48 -7.60
C SER A 50 11.63 11.72 -7.54
N GLU A 51 12.22 12.90 -7.36
CA GLU A 51 11.46 14.16 -7.35
C GLU A 51 10.71 14.39 -8.67
N HIS A 52 11.33 14.08 -9.80
CA HIS A 52 10.71 14.23 -11.12
C HIS A 52 9.56 13.24 -11.32
N ALA A 53 9.72 11.96 -10.93
CA ALA A 53 8.64 10.98 -11.02
C ALA A 53 7.47 11.30 -10.09
N HIS A 54 7.75 11.79 -8.89
CA HIS A 54 6.72 12.28 -7.98
C HIS A 54 5.98 13.49 -8.57
N GLN A 55 6.70 14.47 -9.11
CA GLN A 55 6.12 15.61 -9.79
C GLN A 55 5.21 15.18 -10.95
N MET A 56 5.66 14.22 -11.77
CA MET A 56 4.85 13.69 -12.88
C MET A 56 3.56 13.04 -12.40
N SER A 57 3.62 12.29 -11.29
CA SER A 57 2.44 11.67 -10.66
C SER A 57 1.42 12.71 -10.19
N VAL A 58 1.89 13.85 -9.68
CA VAL A 58 1.03 15.00 -9.34
C VAL A 58 0.45 15.67 -10.59
N ARG A 59 1.25 15.82 -11.67
CA ARG A 59 0.78 16.42 -12.93
C ARG A 59 -0.33 15.60 -13.58
N ILE A 60 -0.27 14.27 -13.53
CA ILE A 60 -1.37 13.41 -13.99
C ILE A 60 -2.68 13.80 -13.27
N GLN A 61 -2.66 13.93 -11.95
CA GLN A 61 -3.85 14.30 -11.19
C GLN A 61 -4.35 15.71 -11.53
N GLN A 62 -3.44 16.68 -11.66
CA GLN A 62 -3.79 18.05 -12.02
C GLN A 62 -4.38 18.15 -13.43
N ILE A 63 -3.80 17.47 -14.41
CA ILE A 63 -4.34 17.41 -15.77
C ILE A 63 -5.76 16.82 -15.75
N LEU A 64 -5.96 15.69 -15.05
CA LEU A 64 -7.30 15.11 -14.90
C LEU A 64 -8.28 16.11 -14.27
N GLN A 65 -7.87 16.78 -13.19
CA GLN A 65 -8.74 17.70 -12.45
C GLN A 65 -9.06 19.00 -13.22
N GLU A 66 -8.06 19.59 -13.88
CA GLU A 66 -8.11 20.96 -14.41
C GLU A 66 -8.37 21.01 -15.92
N GLU A 67 -7.92 20.00 -16.68
CA GLU A 67 -7.95 20.04 -18.16
C GLU A 67 -9.00 19.13 -18.79
N THR A 68 -9.34 18.00 -18.16
CA THR A 68 -10.21 16.99 -18.80
C THR A 68 -11.71 17.20 -18.59
N ASN A 69 -12.09 18.11 -17.67
CA ASN A 69 -13.49 18.35 -17.29
C ASN A 69 -14.21 17.11 -16.70
N VAL A 70 -13.47 16.05 -16.32
CA VAL A 70 -14.04 14.82 -15.73
C VAL A 70 -14.75 15.06 -14.40
N THR A 71 -14.42 16.16 -13.72
CA THR A 71 -15.00 16.56 -12.43
C THR A 71 -16.33 17.32 -12.56
N ALA A 72 -16.76 17.66 -13.79
CA ALA A 72 -17.93 18.51 -14.01
C ALA A 72 -19.28 17.80 -13.82
N VAL A 73 -19.30 16.46 -13.92
CA VAL A 73 -20.51 15.65 -13.77
C VAL A 73 -20.22 14.52 -12.78
N THR A 74 -21.09 14.37 -11.79
CA THR A 74 -21.04 13.25 -10.86
C THR A 74 -21.46 11.97 -11.59
N ASP A 75 -20.68 10.90 -11.42
CA ASP A 75 -20.90 9.59 -12.03
C ASP A 75 -21.18 9.65 -13.54
N PRO A 76 -20.22 10.12 -14.36
CA PRO A 76 -20.41 10.27 -15.80
C PRO A 76 -20.55 8.92 -16.54
N LEU A 77 -20.25 7.79 -15.88
CA LEU A 77 -20.42 6.45 -16.43
C LEU A 77 -21.80 5.85 -16.13
N GLY A 78 -22.58 6.47 -15.23
CA GLY A 78 -23.92 6.05 -14.87
C GLY A 78 -24.83 5.92 -16.09
N GLY A 79 -25.54 4.79 -16.18
CA GLY A 79 -26.40 4.45 -17.32
C GLY A 79 -25.67 3.82 -18.51
N SER A 80 -24.33 3.70 -18.48
CA SER A 80 -23.60 2.87 -19.44
C SER A 80 -23.98 1.40 -19.24
N TRP A 81 -24.66 0.81 -20.22
CA TRP A 81 -25.16 -0.57 -20.14
C TRP A 81 -24.06 -1.57 -19.76
N TYR A 82 -22.85 -1.37 -20.29
CA TYR A 82 -21.70 -2.21 -19.99
C TYR A 82 -21.20 -2.03 -18.56
N VAL A 83 -21.03 -0.79 -18.10
CA VAL A 83 -20.51 -0.51 -16.75
C VAL A 83 -21.52 -0.90 -15.69
N GLU A 84 -22.81 -0.68 -15.92
CA GLU A 84 -23.89 -1.10 -15.02
C GLU A 84 -23.95 -2.63 -14.88
N ALA A 85 -23.87 -3.35 -16.01
CA ALA A 85 -23.86 -4.82 -15.99
C ALA A 85 -22.62 -5.38 -15.27
N LEU A 86 -21.43 -4.82 -15.55
CA LEU A 86 -20.20 -5.20 -14.86
C LEU A 86 -20.23 -4.88 -13.36
N THR A 87 -20.80 -3.73 -13.00
CA THR A 87 -20.99 -3.35 -11.59
C THR A 87 -21.87 -4.39 -10.88
N ALA A 88 -22.99 -4.79 -11.48
CA ALA A 88 -23.87 -5.80 -10.92
C ALA A 88 -23.18 -7.17 -10.77
N GLU A 89 -22.44 -7.61 -11.79
CA GLU A 89 -21.70 -8.87 -11.75
C GLU A 89 -20.61 -8.87 -10.66
N LEU A 90 -19.90 -7.74 -10.51
CA LEU A 90 -18.88 -7.60 -9.47
C LEU A 90 -19.49 -7.66 -8.06
N VAL A 91 -20.65 -7.02 -7.85
CA VAL A 91 -21.39 -7.08 -6.58
C VAL A 91 -21.80 -8.52 -6.26
N GLU A 92 -22.35 -9.25 -7.22
CA GLU A 92 -22.76 -10.65 -7.04
C GLU A 92 -21.57 -11.54 -6.65
N LYS A 93 -20.45 -11.43 -7.38
CA LYS A 93 -19.22 -12.19 -7.10
C LYS A 93 -18.61 -11.83 -5.74
N ALA A 94 -18.55 -10.55 -5.41
CA ALA A 94 -18.02 -10.09 -4.12
C ALA A 94 -18.89 -10.58 -2.96
N TRP A 95 -20.21 -10.59 -3.13
CA TRP A 95 -21.13 -11.10 -2.12
C TRP A 95 -20.99 -12.61 -1.94
N GLY A 96 -20.87 -13.37 -3.02
CA GLY A 96 -20.59 -14.82 -2.95
C GLY A 96 -19.28 -15.11 -2.19
N PHE A 97 -18.22 -14.37 -2.48
CA PHE A 97 -16.95 -14.51 -1.75
C PHE A 97 -17.08 -14.14 -0.27
N PHE A 98 -17.90 -13.14 0.06
CA PHE A 98 -18.21 -12.80 1.46
C PHE A 98 -18.95 -13.94 2.17
N GLU A 99 -19.90 -14.59 1.52
CA GLU A 99 -20.62 -15.75 2.06
C GLU A 99 -19.68 -16.94 2.29
N GLU A 100 -18.70 -17.18 1.41
CA GLU A 100 -17.64 -18.19 1.61
C GLU A 100 -16.81 -17.91 2.87
N ILE A 101 -16.45 -16.64 3.12
CA ILE A 101 -15.75 -16.23 4.35
C ILE A 101 -16.63 -16.48 5.58
N GLN A 102 -17.92 -16.11 5.52
CA GLN A 102 -18.84 -16.35 6.64
C GLN A 102 -19.01 -17.84 6.95
N ALA A 103 -19.11 -18.69 5.91
CA ALA A 103 -19.22 -20.15 6.07
C ALA A 103 -17.99 -20.78 6.75
N GLN A 104 -16.83 -20.16 6.63
CA GLN A 104 -15.58 -20.57 7.29
C GLN A 104 -15.44 -20.07 8.74
N GLY A 105 -16.47 -19.42 9.29
CA GLY A 105 -16.44 -18.87 10.65
C GLY A 105 -16.02 -17.40 10.70
N GLY A 106 -16.04 -16.70 9.56
CA GLY A 106 -15.74 -15.29 9.46
C GLY A 106 -14.26 -14.99 9.12
N PHE A 107 -13.96 -13.70 9.00
CA PHE A 107 -12.67 -13.23 8.47
C PHE A 107 -11.45 -13.75 9.25
N LEU A 108 -11.47 -13.66 10.58
CA LEU A 108 -10.34 -14.11 11.41
C LEU A 108 -10.10 -15.62 11.26
N ALA A 109 -11.16 -16.43 11.30
CA ALA A 109 -11.04 -17.88 11.11
C ALA A 109 -10.50 -18.23 9.72
N SER A 110 -10.92 -17.51 8.67
CA SER A 110 -10.42 -17.70 7.30
C SER A 110 -8.98 -17.22 7.08
N LEU A 111 -8.52 -16.25 7.88
CA LEU A 111 -7.15 -15.79 7.88
C LEU A 111 -6.25 -16.80 8.61
N ASP A 112 -6.63 -17.19 9.82
CA ASP A 112 -5.89 -18.12 10.68
C ASP A 112 -5.78 -19.53 10.07
N SER A 113 -6.75 -19.94 9.26
CA SER A 113 -6.70 -21.20 8.53
C SER A 113 -5.70 -21.21 7.36
N GLY A 114 -5.21 -20.04 6.94
CA GLY A 114 -4.37 -19.88 5.75
C GLY A 114 -5.15 -19.82 4.43
N TRP A 115 -6.47 -20.00 4.44
CA TRP A 115 -7.27 -20.07 3.21
C TRP A 115 -7.21 -18.78 2.37
N LEU A 116 -7.25 -17.60 3.01
CA LEU A 116 -7.11 -16.33 2.29
C LEU A 116 -5.73 -16.17 1.64
N HIS A 117 -4.67 -16.69 2.27
CA HIS A 117 -3.32 -16.69 1.70
C HIS A 117 -3.23 -17.62 0.49
N GLU A 118 -3.83 -18.80 0.57
CA GLU A 118 -3.92 -19.74 -0.56
C GLU A 118 -4.66 -19.11 -1.75
N LYS A 119 -5.80 -18.45 -1.52
CA LYS A 119 -6.54 -17.73 -2.59
C LYS A 119 -5.69 -16.65 -3.26
N ALA A 120 -4.90 -15.90 -2.49
CA ALA A 120 -3.99 -14.91 -3.04
C ALA A 120 -2.88 -15.56 -3.88
N ALA A 121 -2.28 -16.66 -3.40
CA ALA A 121 -1.25 -17.41 -4.10
C ALA A 121 -1.76 -18.04 -5.41
N GLU A 122 -2.96 -18.63 -5.39
CA GLU A 122 -3.65 -19.13 -6.59
C GLU A 122 -3.82 -18.03 -7.64
N ASN A 123 -4.24 -16.83 -7.23
CA ASN A 123 -4.40 -15.70 -8.14
C ASN A 123 -3.07 -15.25 -8.73
N GLN A 124 -2.03 -15.11 -7.89
CA GLN A 124 -0.69 -14.73 -8.33
C GLN A 124 -0.12 -15.75 -9.32
N HIS A 125 -0.27 -17.05 -9.03
CA HIS A 125 0.19 -18.11 -9.92
C HIS A 125 -0.53 -18.04 -11.27
N ARG A 126 -1.85 -17.84 -11.28
CA ARG A 126 -2.61 -17.68 -12.53
C ARG A 126 -2.15 -16.48 -13.34
N GLU A 127 -1.93 -15.32 -12.71
CA GLU A 127 -1.41 -14.14 -13.40
C GLU A 127 0.00 -14.38 -13.97
N PHE A 128 0.87 -15.03 -13.21
CA PHE A 128 2.21 -15.41 -13.68
C PHE A 128 2.12 -16.32 -14.92
N MET A 129 1.29 -17.36 -14.86
CA MET A 129 1.11 -18.27 -15.99
C MET A 129 0.48 -17.57 -17.22
N ALA A 130 -0.43 -16.61 -17.03
CA ALA A 130 -0.99 -15.83 -18.13
C ALA A 130 0.08 -14.98 -18.84
N GLN A 131 1.07 -14.47 -18.09
CA GLN A 131 2.21 -13.74 -18.66
C GLN A 131 3.15 -14.67 -19.42
N GLU A 132 3.51 -15.82 -18.83
CA GLU A 132 4.41 -16.80 -19.44
C GLU A 132 3.83 -17.43 -20.72
N THR A 133 2.52 -17.67 -20.74
CA THR A 133 1.82 -18.24 -21.91
C THR A 133 1.50 -17.19 -22.99
N GLY A 134 1.71 -15.91 -22.71
CA GLY A 134 1.41 -14.80 -23.62
C GLY A 134 -0.07 -14.44 -23.73
N GLU A 135 -0.94 -15.02 -22.89
CA GLU A 135 -2.35 -14.62 -22.77
C GLU A 135 -2.46 -13.17 -22.30
N GLN A 136 -1.58 -12.76 -21.39
CA GLN A 136 -1.45 -11.39 -20.93
C GLN A 136 -0.29 -10.66 -21.63
N VAL A 137 -0.64 -9.70 -22.48
CA VAL A 137 0.35 -8.84 -23.15
C VAL A 137 0.77 -7.68 -22.24
N ILE A 138 2.08 -7.49 -22.10
CA ILE A 138 2.70 -6.37 -21.37
C ILE A 138 3.66 -5.65 -22.31
N VAL A 139 3.26 -4.46 -22.75
CA VAL A 139 4.05 -3.59 -23.65
C VAL A 139 5.39 -3.23 -23.00
N GLY A 140 6.49 -3.44 -23.72
CA GLY A 140 7.85 -3.26 -23.25
C GLY A 140 8.44 -4.45 -22.49
N VAL A 141 7.64 -5.50 -22.21
CA VAL A 141 8.08 -6.70 -21.47
C VAL A 141 7.86 -7.97 -22.29
N THR A 142 6.61 -8.35 -22.55
CA THR A 142 6.27 -9.56 -23.32
C THR A 142 5.99 -9.25 -24.80
N ALA A 143 5.69 -8.00 -25.14
CA ALA A 143 5.51 -7.54 -26.53
C ALA A 143 6.06 -6.12 -26.71
N HIS A 144 6.36 -5.73 -27.96
CA HIS A 144 6.89 -4.39 -28.31
C HIS A 144 8.14 -4.05 -27.47
N THR A 145 9.10 -4.97 -27.44
CA THR A 145 10.30 -4.89 -26.61
C THR A 145 11.39 -4.00 -27.20
N ASP A 146 11.26 -3.64 -28.47
CA ASP A 146 12.10 -2.63 -29.10
C ASP A 146 11.88 -1.26 -28.43
N ASP A 147 12.97 -0.59 -28.08
CA ASP A 147 12.94 0.73 -27.45
C ASP A 147 13.97 1.65 -28.10
N ALA A 148 13.53 2.84 -28.48
CA ALA A 148 14.40 3.92 -28.98
C ALA A 148 14.76 4.92 -27.86
N SER A 149 14.10 4.83 -26.71
CA SER A 149 14.36 5.67 -25.56
C SER A 149 15.66 5.26 -24.87
N PRO A 150 16.57 6.19 -24.53
CA PRO A 150 17.65 5.88 -23.62
C PRO A 150 17.05 5.53 -22.26
N TYR A 151 17.54 4.44 -21.65
CA TYR A 151 17.15 4.05 -20.30
C TYR A 151 17.81 4.98 -19.27
N GLU A 152 17.36 6.23 -19.23
CA GLU A 152 17.88 7.28 -18.37
C GLU A 152 16.73 7.78 -17.48
N VAL A 153 16.61 7.17 -16.31
CA VAL A 153 15.69 7.60 -15.27
C VAL A 153 16.50 7.96 -14.04
N ASP A 154 16.30 9.17 -13.53
CA ASP A 154 16.83 9.59 -12.25
C ASP A 154 16.20 8.71 -11.15
N GLY A 155 17.02 7.96 -10.43
CA GLY A 155 16.57 7.22 -9.25
C GLY A 155 16.51 8.12 -8.03
N PHE A 156 15.85 7.65 -6.97
CA PHE A 156 15.99 8.29 -5.68
C PHE A 156 17.41 8.13 -5.15
N MET A 157 18.10 9.24 -4.90
CA MET A 157 19.44 9.25 -4.34
C MET A 157 19.35 9.15 -2.81
N GLY A 158 19.70 7.97 -2.28
CA GLY A 158 19.89 7.79 -0.85
C GLY A 158 21.08 8.60 -0.32
N VAL A 159 21.13 8.75 1.00
CA VAL A 159 22.30 9.28 1.71
C VAL A 159 22.99 8.16 2.47
N ASP A 160 24.32 8.14 2.47
CA ASP A 160 25.12 7.04 3.03
C ASP A 160 25.13 7.04 4.56
N ASP A 161 24.83 8.18 5.20
CA ASP A 161 24.91 8.41 6.64
C ASP A 161 23.54 8.33 7.34
N ALA A 162 22.46 7.97 6.63
CA ALA A 162 21.10 7.96 7.19
C ALA A 162 21.00 7.12 8.47
N PHE A 163 21.66 5.96 8.49
CA PHE A 163 21.68 5.08 9.66
C PHE A 163 22.42 5.72 10.84
N ASP A 164 23.61 6.29 10.59
CA ASP A 164 24.43 6.92 11.62
C ASP A 164 23.72 8.13 12.23
N VAL A 165 23.10 8.97 11.40
CA VAL A 165 22.31 10.12 11.84
C VAL A 165 21.10 9.67 12.66
N ALA A 166 20.40 8.61 12.24
CA ALA A 166 19.27 8.08 13.00
C ALA A 166 19.70 7.49 14.35
N LEU A 167 20.84 6.80 14.39
CA LEU A 167 21.41 6.22 15.60
C LEU A 167 21.85 7.31 16.59
N GLU A 168 22.55 8.34 16.12
CA GLU A 168 22.96 9.47 16.96
C GLU A 168 21.74 10.16 17.58
N ARG A 169 20.67 10.39 16.81
CA ARG A 169 19.41 10.96 17.33
C ARG A 169 18.75 10.06 18.37
N LEU A 170 18.78 8.75 18.18
CA LEU A 170 18.23 7.78 19.13
C LEU A 170 19.03 7.76 20.44
N GLU A 171 20.35 7.71 20.35
CA GLU A 171 21.25 7.73 21.52
C GLU A 171 21.12 9.04 22.29
N GLU A 172 21.07 10.18 21.59
CA GLU A 172 20.88 11.48 22.20
C GLU A 172 19.52 11.56 22.90
N GLY A 173 18.42 11.17 22.25
CA GLY A 173 17.10 11.16 22.85
C GLY A 173 17.06 10.32 24.13
N ARG A 174 17.66 9.12 24.12
CA ARG A 174 17.77 8.27 25.31
C ARG A 174 18.64 8.89 26.41
N ARG A 175 19.69 9.63 26.04
CA ARG A 175 20.59 10.29 27.00
C ARG A 175 19.95 11.51 27.66
N THR A 176 19.12 12.25 26.94
CA THR A 176 18.54 13.51 27.41
C THR A 176 17.16 13.38 28.03
N ARG A 177 16.43 12.29 27.75
CA ARG A 177 15.07 12.10 28.26
C ARG A 177 15.01 12.02 29.78
N HIS A 178 13.84 12.31 30.33
CA HIS A 178 13.54 12.06 31.73
C HIS A 178 13.32 10.57 31.98
N GLU A 179 14.40 9.84 32.27
CA GLU A 179 14.40 8.37 32.34
C GLU A 179 13.38 7.79 33.34
N ALA A 180 13.19 8.42 34.50
CA ALA A 180 12.18 7.96 35.46
C ALA A 180 10.76 8.05 34.87
N GLY A 181 10.46 9.13 34.15
CA GLY A 181 9.17 9.33 33.48
C GLY A 181 8.96 8.35 32.33
N ALA A 182 9.99 8.12 31.51
CA ALA A 182 9.94 7.11 30.44
C ALA A 182 9.67 5.71 31.01
N ALA A 183 10.36 5.34 32.10
CA ALA A 183 10.17 4.05 32.76
C ALA A 183 8.78 3.92 33.42
N ASP A 184 8.25 4.98 34.01
CA ASP A 184 6.88 5.01 34.54
C ASP A 184 5.84 4.86 33.43
N ALA A 185 6.02 5.57 32.31
CA ALA A 185 5.13 5.50 31.15
C ALA A 185 5.13 4.10 30.51
N LEU A 186 6.30 3.46 30.38
CA LEU A 186 6.42 2.08 29.91
C LEU A 186 5.69 1.08 30.82
N ARG A 187 5.85 1.19 32.15
CA ARG A 187 5.11 0.35 33.11
C ARG A 187 3.60 0.55 32.99
N GLN A 188 3.17 1.78 32.82
CA GLN A 188 1.75 2.11 32.65
C GLN A 188 1.21 1.53 31.34
N LEU A 189 1.97 1.64 30.25
CA LEU A 189 1.62 1.05 28.96
C LEU A 189 1.48 -0.47 29.06
N GLU A 190 2.46 -1.16 29.66
CA GLU A 190 2.38 -2.60 29.86
C GLU A 190 1.14 -2.99 30.68
N ARG A 191 0.88 -2.27 31.77
CA ARG A 191 -0.30 -2.50 32.62
C ARG A 191 -1.61 -2.37 31.83
N VAL A 192 -1.71 -1.36 30.96
CA VAL A 192 -2.88 -1.12 30.11
C VAL A 192 -3.00 -2.18 29.02
N CYS A 193 -1.89 -2.60 28.40
CA CYS A 193 -1.88 -3.68 27.41
C CYS A 193 -2.36 -5.02 28.01
N ARG A 194 -2.15 -5.24 29.31
CA ARG A 194 -2.64 -6.43 30.05
C ARG A 194 -4.07 -6.27 30.59
N SER A 195 -4.70 -5.10 30.43
CA SER A 195 -6.08 -4.85 30.85
C SER A 195 -7.04 -4.79 29.65
N SER A 196 -8.28 -4.39 29.90
CA SER A 196 -9.27 -4.09 28.87
C SER A 196 -9.41 -2.58 28.60
N ASP A 197 -8.48 -1.77 29.14
CA ASP A 197 -8.52 -0.31 28.98
C ASP A 197 -8.05 0.08 27.57
N ASN A 198 -8.40 1.30 27.14
CA ASN A 198 -7.91 1.83 25.87
C ASN A 198 -6.40 2.08 25.94
N ILE A 199 -5.63 1.48 25.02
CA ILE A 199 -4.17 1.61 24.94
C ILE A 199 -3.72 3.00 24.48
N MET A 200 -4.53 3.70 23.68
CA MET A 200 -4.12 4.95 23.02
C MET A 200 -3.64 6.03 23.99
N PRO A 201 -4.32 6.35 25.11
CA PRO A 201 -3.81 7.33 26.07
C PRO A 201 -2.44 6.96 26.64
N ALA A 202 -2.24 5.70 27.05
CA ALA A 202 -0.97 5.25 27.61
C ALA A 202 0.17 5.26 26.56
N MET A 203 -0.15 5.00 25.30
CA MET A 203 0.81 5.12 24.20
C MET A 203 1.19 6.59 23.94
N MET A 204 0.25 7.53 24.02
CA MET A 204 0.53 8.97 23.91
C MET A 204 1.43 9.43 25.06
N ASP A 205 1.12 9.03 26.31
CA ASP A 205 1.96 9.35 27.48
C ASP A 205 3.39 8.80 27.32
N ALA A 206 3.54 7.59 26.76
CA ALA A 206 4.85 7.00 26.47
C ALA A 206 5.62 7.80 25.40
N LEU A 207 4.97 8.18 24.31
CA LEU A 207 5.59 8.98 23.26
C LEU A 207 5.98 10.38 23.76
N GLU A 208 5.14 11.02 24.59
CA GLU A 208 5.44 12.29 25.25
C GLU A 208 6.63 12.18 26.21
N ALA A 209 6.83 11.01 26.83
CA ALA A 209 7.97 10.70 27.68
C ALA A 209 9.23 10.26 26.89
N GLU A 210 9.26 10.45 25.57
CA GLU A 210 10.37 10.06 24.68
C GLU A 210 10.70 8.56 24.72
N VAL A 211 9.68 7.73 24.94
CA VAL A 211 9.79 6.28 24.75
C VAL A 211 9.82 5.98 23.25
N THR A 212 10.77 5.13 22.85
CA THR A 212 11.02 4.81 21.45
C THR A 212 10.04 3.76 20.92
N LEU A 213 9.81 3.72 19.60
CA LEU A 213 8.98 2.70 18.97
C LEU A 213 9.49 1.27 19.25
N GLY A 214 10.81 1.09 19.37
CA GLY A 214 11.41 -0.19 19.73
C GLY A 214 11.02 -0.64 21.12
N GLU A 215 11.08 0.24 22.13
CA GLU A 215 10.70 -0.05 23.52
C GLU A 215 9.19 -0.34 23.65
N ILE A 216 8.34 0.39 22.91
CA ILE A 216 6.90 0.09 22.83
C ILE A 216 6.68 -1.30 22.20
N GLY A 217 7.42 -1.60 21.13
CA GLY A 217 7.36 -2.90 20.46
C GLY A 217 7.80 -4.06 21.36
N ASP A 218 8.80 -3.85 22.23
CA ASP A 218 9.21 -4.84 23.23
C ASP A 218 8.07 -5.13 24.22
N VAL A 219 7.41 -4.10 24.74
CA VAL A 219 6.23 -4.26 25.61
C VAL A 219 5.13 -5.06 24.91
N TRP A 220 4.85 -4.77 23.64
CA TRP A 220 3.82 -5.52 22.90
C TRP A 220 4.20 -6.98 22.66
N ARG A 221 5.47 -7.28 22.36
CA ARG A 221 5.95 -8.67 22.26
C ARG A 221 5.85 -9.40 23.59
N ASP A 222 6.19 -8.76 24.70
CA ASP A 222 6.12 -9.35 26.05
C ASP A 222 4.67 -9.60 26.52
N VAL A 223 3.73 -8.79 26.06
CA VAL A 223 2.31 -8.90 26.46
C VAL A 223 1.51 -9.79 25.52
N PHE A 224 1.67 -9.62 24.21
CA PHE A 224 0.84 -10.26 23.19
C PHE A 224 1.53 -11.40 22.44
N GLY A 225 2.86 -11.48 22.51
CA GLY A 225 3.67 -12.40 21.71
C GLY A 225 3.85 -11.92 20.27
N ASP A 226 4.51 -12.74 19.46
CA ASP A 226 4.64 -12.54 18.02
C ASP A 226 3.47 -13.19 17.28
N TRP A 227 3.02 -12.55 16.20
CA TRP A 227 2.02 -13.14 15.33
C TRP A 227 2.62 -14.33 14.56
N ALA A 228 2.07 -15.53 14.80
CA ALA A 228 2.43 -16.74 14.07
C ALA A 228 1.69 -16.77 12.73
N THR A 229 2.31 -16.23 11.68
CA THR A 229 1.72 -16.16 10.35
C THR A 229 1.30 -17.55 9.85
N PRO A 230 0.03 -17.76 9.45
CA PRO A 230 -0.51 -19.07 9.04
C PRO A 230 -0.15 -19.44 7.60
N ILE A 231 1.07 -19.09 7.17
CA ILE A 231 1.60 -19.46 5.85
C ILE A 231 2.36 -20.78 6.01
N GLN A 232 1.85 -21.86 5.42
CA GLN A 232 2.62 -23.09 5.23
C GLN A 232 3.61 -22.84 4.10
N THR A 233 4.90 -22.70 4.44
CA THR A 233 6.02 -22.72 3.47
C THR A 233 6.25 -24.11 2.91
#